data_AF-A0A3D2G5P1-F1
#
_entry.id   AF-A0A3D2G5P1-F1
#
_cell.length_a   1.000
_cell.length_b   1.000
_cell.length_c   1.000
_cell.angle_alpha   90.00
_cell.angle_beta   90.00
_cell.angle_gamma   90.00
#
_symmetry.space_group_name_H-M   'P 1'
#
loop_
_entity.id
_entity.type
_entity.pdbx_description
1 polymer ?
#
loop_
_entity_poly.entity_id
_entity_poly.type
_entity_poly.pdbx_seq_one_letter_code
_entity_poly.pdbx_strand_id
1 'polypeptide(L)' 'MEEKIIKTEYSDTMQKSFINYAMSVIIARALPDVRDGLKPVQRRTLYDMYELGI' A
#
# COMPACT_ATOMS: atom_id res chain seq x y z
N MET A 1 -6.71 25.61 -22.52
CA MET A 1 -5.92 25.36 -21.30
C MET A 1 -4.62 24.77 -21.77
N GLU A 2 -3.48 25.45 -21.58
CA GLU A 2 -2.19 24.91 -22.00
C GLU A 2 -1.83 23.69 -21.15
N GLU A 3 -1.45 22.58 -21.79
CA GLU A 3 -0.92 21.40 -21.10
C GLU A 3 0.45 21.73 -20.50
N LYS A 4 0.49 21.76 -19.16
CA LYS A 4 1.72 22.00 -18.42
C LYS A 4 2.50 20.69 -18.29
N ILE A 5 3.42 20.45 -19.22
CA ILE A 5 4.29 19.27 -19.20
C ILE A 5 5.36 19.42 -18.11
N ILE A 6 5.33 18.54 -17.11
CA ILE A 6 6.34 18.50 -16.05
C ILE A 6 7.48 17.60 -16.51
N LYS A 7 8.67 18.18 -16.72
CA LYS A 7 9.88 17.43 -17.01
C LYS A 7 10.48 16.89 -15.72
N THR A 8 10.78 15.59 -15.67
CA THR A 8 11.41 14.93 -14.53
C THR A 8 12.45 13.94 -15.04
N GLU A 9 13.54 13.76 -14.31
CA GLU A 9 14.54 12.72 -14.62
C GLU A 9 13.95 11.31 -14.44
N TYR A 10 14.23 10.45 -15.42
CA TYR A 10 13.67 9.09 -15.45
C TYR A 10 14.17 8.25 -14.28
N SER A 11 15.47 8.30 -13.98
CA SER A 11 16.10 7.56 -12.88
C SER A 11 15.42 7.86 -11.55
N ASP A 12 15.21 9.14 -11.27
CA ASP A 12 14.69 9.63 -10.00
C ASP A 12 13.22 9.26 -9.84
N THR A 13 12.46 9.36 -10.94
CA THR A 13 11.04 8.96 -10.98
C THR A 13 10.88 7.46 -10.74
N MET A 14 11.71 6.64 -11.39
CA MET A 14 11.67 5.19 -11.26
C MET A 14 12.07 4.75 -9.86
N GLN A 15 13.14 5.31 -9.30
CA GLN A 15 13.58 5.01 -7.94
C GLN A 15 12.49 5.35 -6.92
N LYS A 16 11.91 6.56 -7.02
CA LYS A 16 10.84 6.99 -6.12
C LYS A 16 9.60 6.09 -6.23
N SER A 17 9.18 5.77 -7.44
CA SER A 17 8.01 4.91 -7.67
C SER A 17 8.24 3.50 -7.13
N PHE A 18 9.44 2.96 -7.34
CA PHE A 18 9.82 1.64 -6.83
C PHE A 18 9.83 1.61 -5.30
N ILE A 19 10.46 2.59 -4.65
CA ILE A 19 10.51 2.68 -3.18
C ILE A 19 9.09 2.81 -2.62
N ASN A 20 8.25 3.67 -3.19
CA ASN A 20 6.88 3.84 -2.74
C ASN A 20 6.06 2.54 -2.84
N TYR A 21 6.20 1.83 -3.96
CA TYR A 21 5.53 0.55 -4.14
C TYR A 21 6.07 -0.52 -3.17
N ALA A 22 7.39 -0.65 -3.05
CA ALA A 22 8.03 -1.61 -2.16
C ALA A 22 7.59 -1.39 -0.71
N MET A 23 7.61 -0.13 -0.23
CA MET A 23 7.15 0.22 1.11
C MET A 23 5.67 -0.10 1.32
N SER A 24 4.81 0.22 0.35
CA SER A 24 3.38 -0.13 0.38
C SER A 24 3.16 -1.64 0.50
N VAL A 25 3.91 -2.43 -0.26
CA VAL A 25 3.80 -3.89 -0.24
C VAL A 25 4.28 -4.46 1.10
N ILE A 26 5.44 -4.02 1.59
CA ILE A 26 6.04 -4.53 2.82
C ILE A 26 5.11 -4.27 4.02
N ILE A 27 4.67 -3.02 4.18
CA ILE A 27 3.92 -2.60 5.38
C ILE A 27 2.44 -3.00 5.30
N ALA A 28 1.80 -2.79 4.14
CA ALA A 28 0.35 -2.78 4.04
C ALA A 28 -0.23 -4.00 3.29
N ARG A 29 0.58 -4.99 2.91
CA ARG A 29 0.09 -6.13 2.11
C ARG A 29 0.74 -7.46 2.44
N ALA A 30 2.06 -7.54 2.37
CA ALA A 30 2.77 -8.81 2.32
C ALA A 30 3.10 -9.39 3.70
N LEU A 31 3.53 -8.56 4.65
CA LEU A 31 3.95 -9.00 5.97
C LEU A 31 2.80 -8.90 7.00
N PRO A 32 2.69 -9.89 7.91
CA PRO A 32 1.77 -9.81 9.04
C PRO A 32 2.29 -8.85 10.12
N ASP A 33 1.36 -8.28 10.90
CA ASP A 33 1.72 -7.51 12.10
C ASP A 33 2.13 -8.46 13.24
N VAL A 34 3.15 -8.09 14.01
CA VAL A 34 3.66 -8.94 15.10
C VAL A 34 2.67 -9.12 16.25
N ARG A 35 1.74 -8.16 16.43
CA ARG A 35 0.81 -8.14 17.57
C ARG A 35 -0.29 -9.19 17.42
N ASP A 36 -0.78 -9.39 16.21
CA ASP A 36 -1.92 -10.28 15.92
C ASP A 36 -1.61 -11.35 14.87
N GLY A 37 -0.46 -11.29 14.20
CA GLY A 37 -0.07 -12.22 13.14
C GLY A 37 -0.86 -12.04 11.83
N LEU A 38 -1.67 -11.00 11.68
CA LEU A 38 -2.58 -10.82 10.55
C LEU A 38 -2.04 -9.85 9.50
N LYS A 39 -2.21 -10.22 8.22
CA LYS A 39 -2.05 -9.31 7.10
C LYS A 39 -3.25 -8.34 7.04
N PRO A 40 -3.09 -7.13 6.46
CA PRO A 40 -4.17 -6.14 6.44
C PRO A 40 -5.49 -6.60 5.79
N VAL A 41 -5.44 -7.47 4.78
CA VAL A 41 -6.68 -8.02 4.17
C VAL A 41 -7.44 -8.93 5.15
N GLN A 42 -6.73 -9.77 5.90
CA GLN A 42 -7.33 -10.69 6.87
C GLN A 42 -7.97 -9.92 8.02
N ARG A 43 -7.28 -8.90 8.55
CA ARG A 43 -7.80 -8.04 9.61
C ARG A 43 -9.09 -7.33 9.19
N ARG A 44 -9.13 -6.79 7.96
CA ARG A 44 -10.34 -6.15 7.41
C ARG A 44 -11.48 -7.15 7.28
N THR A 45 -11.24 -8.33 6.71
CA THR A 45 -12.29 -9.36 6.58
C THR A 45 -12.89 -9.75 7.93
N LEU A 46 -12.05 -9.99 8.95
CA LEU A 46 -12.54 -10.33 10.29
C LEU A 46 -13.30 -9.18 10.94
N TYR A 47 -12.83 -7.94 10.76
CA TYR A 47 -13.52 -6.76 11.26
C TYR A 47 -14.88 -6.56 10.57
N ASP A 48 -14.94 -6.71 9.25
CA ASP A 48 -16.19 -6.60 8.48
C ASP A 48 -17.20 -7.67 8.91
N MET A 49 -16.76 -8.90 9.16
CA MET A 49 -17.62 -9.97 9.70
C MET A 49 -18.17 -9.61 11.08
N TYR A 50 -17.33 -9.06 11.95
CA TYR A 50 -17.73 -8.60 13.28
C TYR A 50 -18.78 -7.48 13.23
N GLU A 51 -18.60 -6.49 12.36
CA GLU A 51 -19.57 -5.39 12.17
C GLU A 51 -20.90 -5.87 11.58
N LEU A 52 -20.88 -6.93 10.74
CA LEU A 52 -22.08 -7.54 10.19
C LEU A 52 -22.81 -8.49 11.18
N GLY A 53 -22.20 -8.80 12.32
CA GLY A 53 -22.75 -9.73 13.31
C GLY A 53 -22.81 -11.18 12.84
N ILE A 54 -21.89 -11.58 11.95
CA ILE A 54 -21.73 -12.95 11.42
C ILE A 54 -20.74 -13.74 12.27
#